data_AF-A0A536Y5K7-F1
#
_entry.id   AF-A0A536Y5K7-F1
#
_cell.length_a   1.000
_cell.length_b   1.000
_cell.length_c   1.000
_cell.angle_alpha   90.00
_cell.angle_beta   90.00
_cell.angle_gamma   90.00
#
_symmetry.space_group_name_H-M   'P 1'
#
loop_
_entity.id
_entity.type
_entity.pdbx_description
1 polymer ?
#
loop_
_entity_poly.entity_id
_entity_poly.type
_entity_poly.pdbx_seq_one_letter_code
_entity_poly.pdbx_strand_id
1 'polypeptide(L)'
;MNHGKPYFFKYVTMEGLQNITSNLSRKWSCPLAFNDPFDAQFDLGFPFTFEAFAPAFLDEQEKMVFDDQEPSCDPSHPLFRLMMLTRQTRHQRSREEFRQFFRSVEVQAIPNLKKAQEIASQTWTD
;
A
#
# COMPACT_ATOMS: atom_id res chain seq x y z
N MET A 1 21.00 -20.86 -26.87
CA MET A 1 21.40 -20.46 -25.51
C MET A 1 22.18 -21.61 -24.90
N ASN A 2 23.50 -21.45 -24.73
CA ASN A 2 24.38 -22.50 -24.23
C ASN A 2 24.50 -22.32 -22.71
N HIS A 3 23.88 -23.20 -21.92
CA HIS A 3 23.85 -23.11 -20.45
C HIS A 3 25.13 -23.73 -19.84
N GLY A 4 26.29 -23.13 -20.12
CA GLY A 4 27.60 -23.56 -19.60
C GLY A 4 27.84 -23.26 -18.11
N LYS A 5 26.86 -23.53 -17.24
CA LYS A 5 27.06 -23.51 -15.79
C LYS A 5 26.94 -24.96 -15.26
N PRO A 6 27.87 -25.43 -14.41
CA PRO A 6 27.82 -26.78 -13.84
C PRO A 6 26.68 -26.98 -12.81
N TYR A 7 25.86 -25.94 -12.57
CA TYR A 7 24.77 -25.95 -11.60
C TYR A 7 23.46 -25.63 -12.33
N PHE A 8 22.58 -26.63 -12.43
CA PHE A 8 21.21 -26.45 -12.93
C PHE A 8 20.18 -26.97 -11.94
N PHE A 9 20.35 -26.62 -10.66
CA PHE A 9 19.32 -26.80 -9.66
C PHE A 9 19.18 -25.49 -8.91
N LYS A 10 18.06 -24.81 -9.17
CA LYS A 10 17.72 -23.50 -8.60
C LYS A 10 17.76 -23.48 -7.05
N TYR A 11 17.88 -24.65 -6.40
CA TYR A 11 17.68 -24.81 -4.96
C TYR A 11 18.63 -25.79 -4.23
N VAL A 12 19.59 -26.46 -4.89
CA VAL A 12 20.50 -27.40 -4.19
C VAL A 12 21.79 -27.71 -4.97
N THR A 13 22.92 -27.95 -4.29
CA THR A 13 24.15 -28.47 -4.92
C THR A 13 23.98 -29.93 -5.36
N MET A 14 24.82 -30.45 -6.25
CA MET A 14 24.76 -31.86 -6.68
C MET A 14 24.91 -32.84 -5.49
N GLU A 15 25.84 -32.55 -4.58
CA GLU A 15 26.01 -33.30 -3.34
C GLU A 15 24.75 -33.24 -2.45
N GLY A 16 24.13 -32.06 -2.35
CA GLY A 16 22.87 -31.91 -1.61
C GLY A 16 21.72 -32.67 -2.25
N LEU A 17 21.65 -32.71 -3.59
CA LEU A 17 20.66 -33.49 -4.32
C LEU A 17 20.82 -34.99 -4.06
N GLN A 18 22.06 -35.49 -4.15
CA GLN A 18 22.39 -36.89 -3.83
C GLN A 18 21.91 -37.24 -2.42
N ASN A 19 22.22 -36.40 -1.43
CA ASN A 19 21.79 -36.62 -0.05
C ASN A 19 20.26 -36.59 0.13
N ILE A 20 19.55 -35.69 -0.56
CA ILE A 20 18.09 -35.62 -0.54
C ILE A 20 17.47 -36.88 -1.16
N THR A 21 17.97 -37.32 -2.32
CA THR A 21 17.43 -38.48 -3.02
C THR A 21 17.74 -39.80 -2.30
N SER A 22 18.92 -39.92 -1.70
CA SER A 22 19.34 -41.13 -1.00
C SER A 22 18.66 -41.30 0.35
N ASN A 23 18.35 -40.19 1.03
CA ASN A 23 17.77 -40.22 2.38
C ASN A 23 16.29 -39.83 2.42
N LEU A 24 15.67 -39.52 1.27
CA LEU A 24 14.32 -38.96 1.15
C LEU A 24 14.06 -37.76 2.09
N SER A 25 15.12 -37.01 2.40
CA SER A 25 15.08 -35.90 3.35
C SER A 25 14.82 -34.59 2.61
N ARG A 26 14.02 -33.70 3.19
CA ARG A 26 13.80 -32.35 2.63
C ARG A 26 14.77 -31.39 3.32
N LYS A 27 15.69 -30.81 2.56
CA LYS A 27 16.48 -29.67 3.04
C LYS A 27 15.76 -28.38 2.65
N TRP A 28 15.04 -27.81 3.59
CA TRP A 28 14.56 -26.43 3.47
C TRP A 28 15.75 -25.52 3.76
N SER A 29 16.16 -24.69 2.81
CA SER A 29 17.03 -23.55 3.11
C SER A 29 16.29 -22.61 4.06
N CYS A 30 17.00 -22.00 5.00
CA CYS A 30 16.42 -20.94 5.84
C CYS A 30 15.80 -19.87 4.91
N PRO A 31 14.54 -19.45 5.13
CA PRO A 31 13.92 -18.40 4.34
C PRO A 31 14.76 -17.11 4.27
N LEU A 32 15.51 -16.80 5.32
CA LEU A 32 16.41 -15.63 5.37
C LEU A 32 17.65 -15.74 4.46
N ALA A 33 17.98 -16.95 3.97
CA ALA A 33 19.05 -17.15 2.99
C ALA A 33 18.50 -17.23 1.55
N PHE A 34 17.21 -16.98 1.38
CA PHE A 34 16.52 -17.03 0.10
C PHE A 34 16.68 -15.70 -0.62
N ASN A 35 17.67 -15.61 -1.51
CA ASN A 35 17.82 -14.46 -2.39
C ASN A 35 16.88 -14.66 -3.59
N ASP A 36 15.61 -14.31 -3.44
CA ASP A 36 14.66 -14.37 -4.55
C ASP A 36 14.99 -13.25 -5.55
N PRO A 37 15.36 -13.55 -6.82
CA PRO A 37 15.49 -12.50 -7.83
C PRO A 37 14.14 -11.84 -8.17
N PHE A 38 13.03 -12.37 -7.63
CA PHE A 38 11.70 -11.78 -7.66
C PHE A 38 11.30 -11.17 -6.30
N ASP A 39 12.23 -11.00 -5.35
CA ASP A 39 12.02 -10.18 -4.17
C ASP A 39 11.94 -8.72 -4.63
N ALA A 40 10.78 -8.38 -5.17
CA ALA A 40 10.48 -7.06 -5.63
C ALA A 40 10.31 -6.22 -4.36
N GLN A 41 11.40 -5.59 -3.94
CA GLN A 41 11.37 -4.44 -3.06
C GLN A 41 10.55 -3.36 -3.77
N PHE A 42 9.23 -3.39 -3.58
CA PHE A 42 8.38 -2.32 -4.05
C PHE A 42 8.61 -1.15 -3.11
N ASP A 43 9.43 -0.19 -3.54
CA ASP A 43 9.43 1.12 -2.90
C ASP A 43 8.03 1.70 -3.05
N LEU A 44 7.33 1.89 -1.92
CA LEU A 44 6.08 2.67 -1.86
C LEU A 44 6.41 4.16 -1.99
N GLY A 45 7.25 4.50 -2.98
CA GLY A 45 7.67 5.84 -3.34
C GLY A 45 6.48 6.59 -3.91
N PHE A 46 5.58 7.00 -3.02
CA PHE A 46 4.49 7.87 -3.37
C PHE A 46 5.09 9.16 -3.94
N PRO A 47 4.68 9.62 -5.13
CA PRO A 47 5.20 10.84 -5.74
C PRO A 47 4.62 12.10 -5.07
N PHE A 48 4.26 12.01 -3.79
CA PHE A 48 3.68 13.07 -2.99
C PHE A 48 4.13 12.95 -1.54
N THR A 49 4.17 14.08 -0.83
CA THR A 49 4.37 14.10 0.62
C THR A 49 3.03 14.05 1.33
N PHE A 50 2.98 13.50 2.54
CA PHE A 50 1.74 13.50 3.33
C PHE A 50 1.24 14.91 3.65
N GLU A 51 2.15 15.86 3.78
CA GLU A 51 1.87 17.29 3.97
C GLU A 51 1.16 17.90 2.75
N ALA A 52 1.49 17.46 1.53
CA ALA A 52 0.81 17.88 0.32
C ALA A 52 -0.50 17.10 0.07
N PHE A 53 -0.57 15.85 0.54
CA PHE A 53 -1.73 14.99 0.36
C PHE A 53 -2.97 15.50 1.11
N ALA A 54 -2.84 15.84 2.39
CA ALA A 54 -3.98 16.26 3.22
C ALA A 54 -4.77 17.45 2.61
N PRO A 55 -4.15 18.59 2.27
CA PRO A 55 -4.89 19.71 1.68
C PRO A 55 -5.52 19.35 0.33
N ALA A 56 -4.83 18.57 -0.51
CA ALA A 56 -5.36 18.14 -1.81
C ALA A 56 -6.56 17.19 -1.64
N PHE A 57 -6.52 16.32 -0.64
CA PHE A 57 -7.59 15.40 -0.31
C PHE A 57 -8.82 16.14 0.23
N LEU A 58 -8.62 17.12 1.11
CA LEU A 58 -9.70 17.97 1.62
C LEU A 58 -10.38 18.76 0.48
N ASP A 59 -9.58 19.34 -0.42
CA ASP A 59 -10.12 20.09 -1.55
C ASP A 59 -10.96 19.20 -2.47
N GLU A 60 -10.55 17.95 -2.68
CA GLU A 60 -11.32 17.00 -3.47
C GLU A 60 -12.61 16.56 -2.76
N GLN A 61 -12.57 16.35 -1.45
CA GLN A 61 -13.77 16.08 -0.65
C GLN A 61 -14.76 17.24 -0.68
N GLU A 62 -14.27 18.48 -0.55
CA GLU A 62 -15.12 19.66 -0.64
C GLU A 62 -15.80 19.75 -2.01
N LYS A 63 -15.07 19.52 -3.10
CA LYS A 63 -15.64 19.47 -4.45
C LYS A 63 -16.71 18.40 -4.56
N MET A 64 -16.44 17.18 -4.09
CA MET A 64 -17.42 16.09 -4.12
C MET A 64 -18.73 16.47 -3.41
N VAL A 65 -18.68 17.25 -2.35
CA VAL A 65 -19.86 17.64 -1.57
C VAL A 65 -20.56 18.89 -2.13
N PHE A 66 -19.80 19.93 -2.48
CA PHE A 66 -20.35 21.26 -2.73
C PHE A 66 -20.35 21.70 -4.20
N ASP A 67 -19.63 21.01 -5.08
CA ASP A 67 -19.66 21.33 -6.50
C ASP A 67 -20.98 20.87 -7.12
N ASP A 68 -21.42 21.47 -8.23
CA ASP A 68 -22.67 21.08 -8.88
C ASP A 68 -22.50 19.87 -9.80
N GLN A 69 -21.26 19.59 -10.22
CA GLN A 69 -20.95 18.39 -10.99
C GLN A 69 -21.12 17.13 -10.13
N GLU A 70 -21.73 16.10 -10.73
CA GLU A 70 -21.88 14.80 -10.07
C GLU A 70 -20.51 14.11 -10.03
N PRO A 71 -19.99 13.73 -8.84
CA PRO A 71 -18.65 13.17 -8.76
C PRO A 71 -18.59 11.75 -9.34
N SER A 72 -17.58 11.48 -10.16
CA SER A 72 -17.34 10.15 -10.72
C SER A 72 -16.41 9.34 -9.82
N CYS A 73 -16.96 8.38 -9.08
CA CYS A 73 -16.19 7.42 -8.29
C CYS A 73 -16.91 6.08 -8.22
N ASP A 74 -16.25 5.07 -7.66
CA ASP A 74 -16.86 3.76 -7.41
C ASP A 74 -17.97 3.87 -6.33
N PRO A 75 -19.24 3.60 -6.68
CA PRO A 75 -20.36 3.63 -5.73
C PRO A 75 -20.22 2.65 -4.56
N SER A 76 -19.40 1.60 -4.71
CA SER A 76 -19.15 0.61 -3.67
C SER A 76 -18.19 1.11 -2.58
N HIS A 77 -17.39 2.15 -2.88
CA HIS A 77 -16.36 2.65 -1.99
C HIS A 77 -16.98 3.32 -0.74
N PRO A 78 -16.63 2.89 0.50
CA PRO A 78 -17.25 3.42 1.72
C PRO A 78 -17.11 4.94 1.89
N LEU A 79 -15.93 5.51 1.59
CA LEU A 79 -15.73 6.96 1.67
C LEU A 79 -16.58 7.71 0.65
N PHE A 80 -16.77 7.16 -0.55
CA PHE A 80 -17.59 7.80 -1.57
C PHE A 80 -19.05 7.88 -1.13
N ARG A 81 -19.60 6.78 -0.59
CA ARG A 81 -20.96 6.77 -0.03
C ARG A 81 -21.13 7.80 1.10
N LEU A 82 -20.13 7.93 1.98
CA LEU A 82 -20.14 8.95 3.03
C LEU A 82 -20.15 10.37 2.44
N MET A 83 -19.37 10.63 1.40
CA MET A 83 -19.36 11.92 0.71
C MET A 83 -20.71 12.21 0.05
N MET A 84 -21.36 11.22 -0.55
CA MET A 84 -22.69 11.38 -1.15
C MET A 84 -23.78 11.66 -0.11
N LEU A 85 -23.74 11.01 1.05
CA LEU A 85 -24.62 11.33 2.17
C LEU A 85 -24.40 12.77 2.66
N THR A 86 -23.15 13.21 2.72
CA THR A 86 -22.81 14.58 3.11
C THR A 86 -23.28 15.60 2.06
N ARG A 87 -23.20 15.26 0.76
CA ARG A 87 -23.71 16.05 -0.37
C ARG A 87 -25.22 16.26 -0.26
N GLN A 88 -25.99 15.26 0.16
CA GLN A 88 -27.45 15.38 0.35
C GLN A 88 -27.83 16.42 1.42
N THR A 89 -26.99 16.60 2.44
CA THR A 89 -27.20 17.56 3.53
C THR A 89 -26.34 18.81 3.39
N ARG A 90 -25.71 19.06 2.23
CA ARG A 90 -24.78 20.17 1.99
C ARG A 90 -25.36 21.56 2.25
N HIS A 91 -26.68 21.71 2.17
CA HIS A 91 -27.38 22.97 2.45
C HIS A 91 -27.46 23.30 3.95
N GLN A 92 -27.20 22.33 4.83
CA GLN A 92 -27.30 22.48 6.28
C GLN A 92 -26.01 23.02 6.91
N ARG A 93 -24.90 23.09 6.14
CA ARG A 93 -23.58 23.50 6.63
C ARG A 93 -22.89 24.34 5.57
N SER A 94 -22.13 25.33 6.03
CA SER A 94 -21.22 26.09 5.17
C SER A 94 -20.00 25.26 4.77
N ARG A 95 -19.34 25.65 3.67
CA ARG A 95 -18.05 25.09 3.24
C ARG A 95 -16.98 25.21 4.32
N GLU A 96 -16.98 26.31 5.07
CA GLU A 96 -16.00 26.55 6.14
C GLU A 96 -16.20 25.59 7.32
N GLU A 97 -17.45 25.38 7.76
CA GLU A 97 -17.75 24.40 8.81
C GLU A 97 -17.36 22.97 8.39
N PHE A 98 -17.56 22.63 7.11
CA PHE A 98 -17.09 21.37 6.55
C PHE A 98 -15.56 21.25 6.62
N ARG A 99 -14.82 22.26 6.15
CA ARG A 99 -13.35 22.26 6.19
C ARG A 99 -12.81 22.17 7.61
N GLN A 100 -13.40 22.88 8.57
CA GLN A 100 -12.99 22.83 9.97
C GLN A 100 -13.19 21.43 10.57
N PHE A 101 -14.33 20.80 10.30
CA PHE A 101 -14.61 19.44 10.74
C PHE A 101 -13.58 18.46 10.18
N PHE A 102 -13.35 18.45 8.87
CA PHE A 102 -12.42 17.49 8.26
C PHE A 102 -10.96 17.74 8.62
N ARG A 103 -10.52 19.00 8.76
CA ARG A 103 -9.18 19.31 9.29
C ARG A 103 -8.95 18.71 10.68
N SER A 104 -9.97 18.73 11.55
CA SER A 104 -9.85 18.14 12.89
C SER A 104 -9.62 16.62 12.86
N VAL A 105 -10.17 15.94 11.85
CA VAL A 105 -9.99 14.51 11.61
C VAL A 105 -8.63 14.22 10.99
N GLU A 106 -8.18 15.03 10.03
CA GLU A 106 -6.88 14.89 9.36
C GLU A 106 -5.70 14.99 10.33
N VAL A 107 -5.76 15.93 11.28
CA VAL A 107 -4.73 16.08 12.32
C VAL A 107 -4.54 14.79 13.12
N GLN A 108 -5.59 14.00 13.30
CA GLN A 108 -5.54 12.71 13.99
C GLN A 108 -5.10 11.56 13.07
N ALA A 109 -5.39 11.65 11.77
CA ALA A 109 -5.12 10.59 10.80
C ALA A 109 -3.67 10.58 10.27
N ILE A 110 -3.05 11.76 10.08
CA ILE A 110 -1.70 11.88 9.50
C ILE A 110 -0.63 11.09 10.29
N PRO A 111 -0.58 11.15 11.64
CA PRO A 111 0.40 10.36 12.40
C PRO A 111 0.24 8.84 12.18
N ASN A 112 -1.00 8.37 12.05
CA ASN A 112 -1.28 6.95 11.81
C ASN A 112 -0.84 6.51 10.42
N LEU A 113 -1.02 7.36 9.40
CA LEU A 113 -0.55 7.09 8.04
C LEU A 113 0.97 7.05 7.95
N LYS A 114 1.67 7.97 8.62
CA LYS A 114 3.13 7.96 8.71
C LYS A 114 3.64 6.68 9.38
N LYS A 115 3.04 6.30 10.51
CA LYS A 115 3.38 5.05 11.21
C LYS A 115 3.12 3.81 10.34
N ALA A 116 2.03 3.78 9.58
CA ALA A 116 1.75 2.68 8.66
C ALA A 116 2.79 2.59 7.53
N GLN A 117 3.22 3.72 6.99
CA GLN A 117 4.31 3.76 6.00
C GLN A 117 5.63 3.26 6.60
N GLU A 118 5.98 3.69 7.81
CA GLU A 118 7.19 3.22 8.51
C GLU A 118 7.18 1.70 8.74
N ILE A 119 6.06 1.15 9.22
CA ILE A 119 5.89 -0.30 9.39
C ILE A 119 6.05 -0.99 8.04
N ALA A 120 5.34 -0.51 7.01
CA ALA A 120 5.44 -1.08 5.67
C ALA A 120 6.90 -1.11 5.22
N SER A 121 7.63 0.01 5.30
CA SER A 121 9.04 0.08 4.92
C SER A 121 9.96 -0.83 5.73
N GLN A 122 9.68 -1.07 7.02
CA GLN A 122 10.47 -1.97 7.88
C GLN A 122 10.20 -3.46 7.61
N THR A 123 8.96 -3.81 7.25
CA THR A 123 8.56 -5.22 7.04
C THR A 123 9.17 -5.83 5.76
N TRP A 124 9.83 -5.03 4.92
CA TRP A 124 10.50 -5.47 3.68
C TRP A 124 12.03 -5.32 3.73
N THR A 125 12.59 -4.97 4.90
CA THR A 125 14.05 -4.85 5.11
C THR A 125 14.66 -5.97 5.97
N ASP A 126 13.84 -6.90 6.49
CA ASP A 126 14.27 -8.10 7.25
C ASP A 126 13.93 -9.39 6.48
#